data_AF-W8P3R7-F1
#
_entry.id   AF-W8P3R7-F1
#
_cell.length_a   1.000
_cell.length_b   1.000
_cell.length_c   1.000
_cell.angle_alpha   90.00
_cell.angle_beta   90.00
_cell.angle_gamma   90.00
#
_symmetry.space_group_name_H-M   'P 1'
#
loop_
_entity.id
_entity.type
_entity.pdbx_description
1 polymer ?
#
loop_
_entity_poly.entity_id
_entity_poly.type
_entity_poly.pdbx_seq_one_letter_code
_entity_poly.pdbx_strand_id
1 'polypeptide(L)'
;MKSSVLKPEGITVQEFLAEGFSEDSLKDLEKSYEEAWQREKLVYADGYIKLLVSIAEYYKRKRNNKHSDKLERLLEEMFGTLKRPTPQELAAEYYIKAAGVATSVSLIYFPRLDCPEEAERYLQLAVELEKKAIELGIVPEHHAITLNNLGTHYYETNRPEKALPVLKKALEYAKTPEKKGLILHNLALTYADLGMKQEAVDCMVKSICIHYSTKHDFGNVSLYDDAIERIIKMTKDPYTDIYALKVALELVSGNLNVEEAKEILKQIDEQKWPLAATLLTILNTKACCNASTPEECNRLIQDVASVVSIKTQTPRR
;
A
#
# COMPACT_ATOMS: atom_id res chain seq x y z
N MET A 1 -11.31 -6.13 -36.53
CA MET A 1 -11.23 -4.66 -36.77
C MET A 1 -10.23 -4.38 -37.89
N LYS A 2 -10.45 -3.35 -38.73
CA LYS A 2 -9.42 -2.90 -39.68
C LYS A 2 -8.17 -2.48 -38.89
N SER A 3 -6.97 -2.83 -39.34
CA SER A 3 -5.72 -2.49 -38.62
C SER A 3 -5.43 -0.98 -38.54
N SER A 4 -6.27 -0.14 -39.18
CA SER A 4 -6.09 1.32 -39.25
C SER A 4 -6.40 2.06 -37.94
N VAL A 5 -7.14 1.46 -37.01
CA VAL A 5 -7.64 2.13 -35.78
C VAL A 5 -6.75 1.88 -34.56
N LEU A 6 -5.98 0.78 -34.59
CA LEU A 6 -5.06 0.40 -33.52
C LEU A 6 -3.71 1.08 -33.77
N LYS A 7 -3.46 2.20 -33.08
CA LYS A 7 -2.24 2.98 -33.20
C LYS A 7 -1.60 3.21 -31.83
N PRO A 8 -0.26 3.22 -31.71
CA PRO A 8 0.43 3.49 -30.45
C PRO A 8 0.00 4.80 -29.76
N GLU A 9 -0.35 5.84 -30.52
CA GLU A 9 -0.78 7.13 -30.00
C GLU A 9 -2.22 7.14 -29.44
N GLY A 10 -2.96 6.05 -29.66
CA GLY A 10 -4.34 5.89 -29.21
C GLY A 10 -5.36 6.69 -30.00
N ILE A 11 -6.63 6.33 -29.79
CA ILE A 11 -7.80 6.97 -30.41
C ILE A 11 -8.81 7.34 -29.32
N THR A 12 -9.55 8.43 -29.53
CA THR A 12 -10.67 8.81 -28.68
C THR A 12 -11.98 8.18 -29.17
N VAL A 13 -12.97 8.07 -28.28
CA VAL A 13 -14.32 7.64 -28.65
C VAL A 13 -14.91 8.54 -29.73
N GLN A 14 -14.65 9.86 -29.68
CA GLN A 14 -15.15 10.79 -30.69
C GLN A 14 -14.56 10.51 -32.08
N GLU A 15 -13.24 10.31 -32.18
CA GLU A 15 -12.58 9.94 -33.44
C GLU A 15 -13.07 8.59 -33.95
N PHE A 16 -13.22 7.61 -33.06
CA PHE A 16 -13.72 6.28 -33.41
C PHE A 16 -15.15 6.31 -33.98
N LEU A 17 -16.06 7.06 -33.36
CA LEU A 17 -17.42 7.23 -33.86
C LEU A 17 -17.46 8.03 -35.18
N ALA A 18 -16.55 9.00 -35.35
CA ALA A 18 -16.44 9.78 -36.60
C ALA A 18 -15.97 8.93 -37.79
N GLU A 19 -15.24 7.84 -37.56
CA GLU A 19 -14.89 6.85 -38.59
C GLU A 19 -16.06 5.92 -38.96
N GLY A 20 -17.24 6.10 -38.36
CA GLY A 20 -18.47 5.36 -38.67
C GLY A 20 -18.66 4.07 -37.88
N PHE A 21 -17.85 3.82 -36.84
CA PHE A 21 -18.05 2.69 -35.94
C PHE A 21 -19.17 2.97 -34.92
N SER A 22 -19.79 1.90 -34.41
CA SER A 22 -20.86 2.00 -33.40
C SER A 22 -20.31 1.99 -31.97
N GLU A 23 -21.10 2.50 -31.02
CA GLU A 23 -20.79 2.40 -29.58
C GLU A 23 -20.59 0.94 -29.13
N ASP A 24 -21.38 0.01 -29.69
CA ASP A 24 -21.28 -1.43 -29.39
C ASP A 24 -19.92 -2.03 -29.72
N SER A 25 -19.17 -1.38 -30.63
CA SER A 25 -17.83 -1.82 -31.04
C SER A 25 -16.71 -1.35 -30.10
N LEU A 26 -17.00 -0.51 -29.09
CA LEU A 26 -15.98 0.03 -28.17
C LEU A 26 -15.29 -1.07 -27.35
N LYS A 27 -16.02 -2.12 -26.95
CA LYS A 27 -15.44 -3.24 -26.18
C LYS A 27 -14.43 -4.04 -27.01
N ASP A 28 -14.70 -4.23 -28.29
CA ASP A 28 -13.77 -4.91 -29.20
C ASP A 28 -12.51 -4.06 -29.44
N LEU A 29 -12.66 -2.73 -29.49
CA LEU A 29 -11.55 -1.80 -29.61
C LEU A 29 -10.67 -1.83 -28.36
N GLU A 30 -11.30 -1.73 -27.19
CA GLU A 30 -10.63 -1.83 -25.89
C GLU A 30 -9.82 -3.13 -25.80
N LYS A 31 -10.43 -4.28 -26.13
CA LYS A 31 -9.74 -5.57 -26.14
C LYS A 31 -8.55 -5.59 -27.08
N SER A 32 -8.69 -5.00 -28.28
CA SER A 32 -7.59 -4.92 -29.25
C SER A 32 -6.41 -4.08 -28.72
N TYR A 33 -6.68 -2.96 -28.05
CA TYR A 33 -5.65 -2.15 -27.39
C TYR A 33 -5.02 -2.87 -26.20
N GLU A 34 -5.81 -3.60 -25.40
CA GLU A 34 -5.31 -4.40 -24.29
C GLU A 34 -4.33 -5.47 -24.77
N GLU A 35 -4.68 -6.23 -25.82
CA GLU A 35 -3.82 -7.24 -26.41
C GLU A 35 -2.52 -6.64 -26.99
N ALA A 36 -2.62 -5.48 -27.65
CA ALA A 36 -1.44 -4.78 -28.17
C ALA A 36 -0.52 -4.30 -27.04
N TRP A 37 -1.09 -3.71 -25.99
CA TRP A 37 -0.37 -3.28 -24.80
C TRP A 37 0.30 -4.45 -24.07
N GLN A 38 -0.36 -5.60 -23.94
CA GLN A 38 0.27 -6.77 -23.31
C GLN A 38 1.49 -7.28 -24.08
N ARG A 39 1.50 -7.15 -25.43
CA ARG A 39 2.65 -7.51 -26.26
C ARG A 39 3.77 -6.49 -26.17
N GLU A 40 3.43 -5.20 -26.24
CA GLU A 40 4.39 -4.09 -26.31
C GLU A 40 4.02 -3.00 -25.29
N LYS A 41 4.27 -3.30 -24.01
CA LYS A 41 3.78 -2.50 -22.87
C LYS A 41 4.09 -1.01 -22.96
N LEU A 42 5.31 -0.65 -23.34
CA LEU A 42 5.73 0.76 -23.41
C LEU A 42 5.22 1.46 -24.67
N VAL A 43 5.05 0.73 -25.77
CA VAL A 43 4.68 1.31 -27.07
C VAL A 43 3.20 1.74 -27.07
N TYR A 44 2.33 0.90 -26.51
CA TYR A 44 0.87 1.14 -26.53
C TYR A 44 0.31 1.71 -25.21
N ALA A 45 1.15 1.95 -24.19
CA ALA A 45 0.72 2.46 -22.88
C ALA A 45 -0.10 3.74 -23.00
N ASP A 46 0.48 4.78 -23.59
CA ASP A 46 -0.14 6.10 -23.66
C ASP A 46 -1.41 6.06 -24.54
N GLY A 47 -1.37 5.34 -25.65
CA GLY A 47 -2.53 5.18 -26.52
C GLY A 47 -3.68 4.41 -25.87
N TYR A 48 -3.37 3.35 -25.11
CA TYR A 48 -4.39 2.58 -24.40
C TYR A 48 -5.00 3.38 -23.24
N ILE A 49 -4.17 4.06 -22.44
CA ILE A 49 -4.64 4.98 -21.39
C ILE A 49 -5.54 6.05 -22.00
N LYS A 50 -5.13 6.67 -23.11
CA LYS A 50 -5.92 7.68 -23.83
C LYS A 50 -7.30 7.15 -24.23
N LEU A 51 -7.36 5.94 -24.79
CA LEU A 51 -8.63 5.29 -25.15
C LEU A 51 -9.51 5.08 -23.91
N LEU A 52 -8.96 4.48 -22.85
CA LEU A 52 -9.71 4.19 -21.61
C LEU A 52 -10.26 5.47 -20.97
N VAL A 53 -9.44 6.52 -20.87
CA VAL A 53 -9.86 7.84 -20.37
C VAL A 53 -10.94 8.44 -21.27
N SER A 54 -10.82 8.29 -22.59
CA SER A 54 -11.85 8.78 -23.51
C SER A 54 -13.18 8.03 -23.34
N ILE A 55 -13.16 6.73 -23.05
CA ILE A 55 -14.36 5.94 -22.76
C ILE A 55 -14.97 6.37 -21.42
N ALA A 56 -14.15 6.60 -20.39
CA ALA A 56 -14.60 7.11 -19.10
C ALA A 56 -15.33 8.46 -19.25
N GLU A 57 -14.74 9.40 -19.99
CA GLU A 57 -15.34 10.71 -20.24
C GLU A 57 -16.61 10.63 -21.10
N TYR A 58 -16.69 9.68 -22.04
CA TYR A 58 -17.92 9.41 -22.79
C TYR A 58 -19.08 9.00 -21.86
N TYR A 59 -18.86 8.02 -20.98
CA TYR A 59 -19.90 7.56 -20.04
C TYR A 59 -20.25 8.61 -18.99
N LYS A 60 -19.27 9.37 -18.50
CA LYS A 60 -19.50 10.50 -17.60
C LYS A 60 -20.45 11.55 -18.21
N ARG A 61 -20.34 11.83 -19.52
CA ARG A 61 -21.20 12.77 -20.25
C ARG A 61 -22.61 12.22 -20.54
N LYS A 62 -22.75 10.91 -20.74
CA LYS A 62 -24.02 10.25 -21.13
C LYS A 62 -25.19 10.52 -20.15
N ARG A 63 -24.90 10.79 -18.87
CA ARG A 63 -25.90 11.12 -17.83
C ARG A 63 -26.49 12.53 -17.92
N ASN A 64 -25.94 13.45 -18.72
CA ASN A 64 -26.58 14.77 -18.87
C ASN A 64 -27.93 14.70 -19.63
N ASN A 65 -28.36 13.54 -20.13
CA ASN A 65 -29.67 13.31 -20.74
C ASN A 65 -30.66 12.64 -19.76
N LYS A 66 -31.39 13.46 -18.99
CA LYS A 66 -32.41 13.10 -17.97
C LYS A 66 -33.59 12.21 -18.43
N HIS A 67 -33.67 11.80 -19.70
CA HIS A 67 -34.84 11.09 -20.24
C HIS A 67 -34.80 9.55 -20.14
N SER A 68 -33.64 8.94 -19.80
CA SER A 68 -33.48 7.47 -19.69
C SER A 68 -33.96 6.89 -18.33
N ASP A 69 -33.96 7.70 -17.26
CA ASP A 69 -34.15 7.25 -15.87
C ASP A 69 -35.50 6.57 -15.58
N LYS A 70 -36.55 6.83 -16.38
CA LYS A 70 -37.88 6.29 -16.11
C LYS A 70 -38.03 4.82 -16.53
N LEU A 71 -37.43 4.44 -17.65
CA LEU A 71 -37.52 3.08 -18.18
C LEU A 71 -36.61 2.14 -17.39
N GLU A 72 -35.40 2.59 -17.03
CA GLU A 72 -34.47 1.81 -16.22
C GLU A 72 -35.02 1.54 -14.82
N ARG A 73 -35.62 2.54 -14.17
CA ARG A 73 -36.33 2.34 -12.89
C ARG A 73 -37.45 1.31 -12.97
N LEU A 74 -38.26 1.34 -14.03
CA LEU A 74 -39.34 0.37 -14.24
C LEU A 74 -38.77 -1.04 -14.42
N LEU A 75 -37.66 -1.19 -15.15
CA LEU A 75 -36.99 -2.48 -15.34
C LEU A 75 -36.34 -3.00 -14.04
N GLU A 76 -35.78 -2.11 -13.22
CA GLU A 76 -35.24 -2.46 -11.90
C GLU A 76 -36.33 -2.92 -10.92
N GLU A 77 -37.45 -2.19 -10.87
CA GLU A 77 -38.64 -2.55 -10.09
C GLU A 77 -39.24 -3.89 -10.54
N MET A 78 -39.19 -4.20 -11.84
CA MET A 78 -39.78 -5.41 -12.42
C MET A 78 -38.90 -6.66 -12.30
N PHE A 79 -37.57 -6.54 -12.42
CA PHE A 79 -36.70 -7.71 -12.61
C PHE A 79 -35.73 -8.00 -11.47
N GLY A 80 -35.56 -7.08 -10.50
CA GLY A 80 -34.96 -7.33 -9.17
C GLY A 80 -33.56 -7.96 -9.09
N THR A 81 -32.86 -8.29 -10.18
CA THR A 81 -31.67 -9.17 -10.11
C THR A 81 -30.54 -8.92 -11.13
N LEU A 82 -30.56 -7.81 -11.89
CA LEU A 82 -29.35 -7.37 -12.61
C LEU A 82 -29.17 -5.86 -12.46
N LYS A 83 -28.48 -5.44 -11.39
CA LYS A 83 -27.99 -4.07 -11.27
C LYS A 83 -26.95 -3.86 -12.38
N ARG A 84 -27.35 -3.23 -13.49
CA ARG A 84 -26.40 -2.79 -14.51
C ARG A 84 -25.58 -1.64 -13.94
N PRO A 85 -24.26 -1.60 -14.18
CA PRO A 85 -23.47 -0.47 -13.73
C PRO A 85 -24.00 0.81 -14.40
N THR A 86 -24.26 1.81 -13.58
CA THR A 86 -24.63 3.15 -14.03
C THR A 86 -23.51 3.72 -14.90
N PRO A 87 -23.80 4.72 -15.76
CA PRO A 87 -22.73 5.40 -16.53
C PRO A 87 -21.61 5.97 -15.64
N GLN A 88 -21.87 6.31 -14.38
CA GLN A 88 -20.85 6.78 -13.43
C GLN A 88 -20.00 5.63 -12.90
N GLU A 89 -20.62 4.50 -12.59
CA GLU A 89 -19.90 3.29 -12.20
C GLU A 89 -19.00 2.83 -13.36
N LEU A 90 -19.51 2.83 -14.60
CA LEU A 90 -18.69 2.56 -15.79
C LEU A 90 -17.56 3.58 -15.96
N ALA A 91 -17.82 4.88 -15.85
CA ALA A 91 -16.78 5.89 -15.97
C ALA A 91 -15.66 5.71 -14.93
N ALA A 92 -16.03 5.42 -13.68
CA ALA A 92 -15.08 5.13 -12.62
C ALA A 92 -14.29 3.84 -12.89
N GLU A 93 -14.93 2.76 -13.36
CA GLU A 93 -14.24 1.53 -13.76
C GLU A 93 -13.17 1.79 -14.84
N TYR A 94 -13.49 2.60 -15.86
CA TYR A 94 -12.53 2.94 -16.91
C TYR A 94 -11.37 3.82 -16.41
N TYR A 95 -11.61 4.76 -15.49
CA TYR A 95 -10.52 5.49 -14.82
C TYR A 95 -9.62 4.56 -14.02
N ILE A 96 -10.21 3.61 -13.27
CA ILE A 96 -9.46 2.62 -12.49
C ILE A 96 -8.63 1.72 -13.41
N LYS A 97 -9.20 1.27 -14.54
CA LYS A 97 -8.47 0.46 -15.53
C LYS A 97 -7.29 1.25 -16.10
N ALA A 98 -7.50 2.51 -16.46
CA ALA A 98 -6.45 3.39 -16.96
C ALA A 98 -5.33 3.62 -15.92
N ALA A 99 -5.70 3.81 -14.65
CA ALA A 99 -4.75 3.92 -13.55
C ALA A 99 -3.94 2.63 -13.35
N GLY A 100 -4.56 1.46 -13.52
CA GLY A 100 -3.89 0.16 -13.48
C GLY A 100 -2.85 -0.01 -14.58
N VAL A 101 -3.15 0.45 -15.80
CA VAL A 101 -2.18 0.48 -16.92
C VAL A 101 -1.02 1.41 -16.58
N ALA A 102 -1.30 2.64 -16.13
CA ALA A 102 -0.26 3.60 -15.74
C ALA A 102 0.63 3.06 -14.61
N THR A 103 0.05 2.48 -13.56
CA THR A 103 0.81 1.84 -12.47
C THR A 103 1.70 0.72 -12.99
N SER A 104 1.16 -0.15 -13.85
CA SER A 104 1.93 -1.26 -14.45
C SER A 104 3.12 -0.77 -15.27
N VAL A 105 2.97 0.34 -16.00
CA VAL A 105 4.05 0.94 -16.79
C VAL A 105 5.08 1.62 -15.89
N SER A 106 4.63 2.32 -14.83
CA SER A 106 5.54 2.93 -13.86
C SER A 106 6.48 1.90 -13.23
N LEU A 107 5.99 0.69 -12.92
CA LEU A 107 6.78 -0.39 -12.35
C LEU A 107 7.82 -0.99 -13.33
N ILE A 108 7.71 -0.70 -14.64
CA ILE A 108 8.75 -1.05 -15.63
C ILE A 108 9.88 -0.02 -15.61
N TYR A 109 9.54 1.25 -15.40
CA TYR A 109 10.52 2.34 -15.26
C TYR A 109 11.16 2.38 -13.87
N PHE A 110 10.43 2.00 -12.81
CA PHE A 110 10.88 2.12 -11.42
C PHE A 110 12.23 1.42 -11.12
N PRO A 111 12.51 0.18 -11.59
CA PRO A 111 13.82 -0.45 -11.37
C PRO A 111 14.93 0.12 -12.25
N ARG A 112 14.60 0.94 -13.26
CA ARG A 112 15.55 1.55 -14.20
C ARG A 112 15.89 2.94 -13.69
N LEU A 113 16.96 3.02 -12.89
CA LEU A 113 17.49 4.27 -12.33
C LEU A 113 17.78 5.37 -13.37
N ASP A 114 17.77 5.03 -14.66
CA ASP A 114 17.98 5.96 -15.77
C ASP A 114 16.72 6.75 -16.21
N CYS A 115 15.51 6.43 -15.71
CA CYS A 115 14.26 7.10 -16.11
C CYS A 115 13.30 7.40 -14.93
N PRO A 116 13.74 8.07 -13.85
CA PRO A 116 12.89 8.38 -12.71
C PRO A 116 11.71 9.29 -13.08
N GLU A 117 11.87 10.18 -14.06
CA GLU A 117 10.81 11.11 -14.47
C GLU A 117 9.62 10.40 -15.11
N GLU A 118 9.85 9.35 -15.90
CA GLU A 118 8.77 8.56 -16.51
C GLU A 118 8.02 7.74 -15.47
N ALA A 119 8.74 7.13 -14.51
CA ALA A 119 8.10 6.43 -13.40
C ALA A 119 7.21 7.41 -12.59
N GLU A 120 7.72 8.61 -12.28
CA GLU A 120 6.95 9.66 -11.60
C GLU A 120 5.72 10.07 -12.40
N ARG A 121 5.87 10.34 -13.72
CA ARG A 121 4.77 10.73 -14.61
C ARG A 121 3.63 9.74 -14.57
N TYR A 122 3.93 8.44 -14.70
CA TYR A 122 2.90 7.40 -14.69
C TYR A 122 2.27 7.20 -13.30
N LEU A 123 3.04 7.30 -12.21
CA LEU A 123 2.49 7.20 -10.84
C LEU A 123 1.57 8.38 -10.52
N GLN A 124 1.96 9.60 -10.89
CA GLN A 124 1.13 10.79 -10.73
C GLN A 124 -0.16 10.66 -11.56
N LEU A 125 -0.05 10.21 -12.81
CA LEU A 125 -1.21 9.95 -13.67
C LEU A 125 -2.15 8.90 -13.07
N ALA A 126 -1.62 7.80 -12.54
CA ALA A 126 -2.43 6.77 -11.87
C ALA A 126 -3.21 7.35 -10.68
N VAL A 127 -2.55 8.13 -9.82
CA VAL A 127 -3.20 8.79 -8.67
C VAL A 127 -4.28 9.79 -9.12
N GLU A 128 -4.04 10.56 -10.19
CA GLU A 128 -5.04 11.49 -10.74
C GLU A 128 -6.27 10.74 -11.26
N LEU A 129 -6.08 9.65 -12.00
CA LEU A 129 -7.16 8.84 -12.55
C LEU A 129 -7.97 8.18 -11.44
N GLU A 130 -7.32 7.61 -10.42
CA GLU A 130 -8.01 7.08 -9.24
C GLU A 130 -8.79 8.16 -8.48
N LYS A 131 -8.26 9.39 -8.41
CA LYS A 131 -8.99 10.53 -7.84
C LYS A 131 -10.28 10.81 -8.61
N LYS A 132 -10.28 10.74 -9.94
CA LYS A 132 -11.49 10.90 -10.76
C LYS A 132 -12.53 9.82 -10.46
N ALA A 133 -12.11 8.57 -10.21
CA ALA A 133 -13.02 7.51 -9.77
C ALA A 133 -13.60 7.79 -8.37
N ILE A 134 -12.77 8.30 -7.44
CA ILE A 134 -13.20 8.68 -6.08
C ILE A 134 -14.23 9.82 -6.12
N GLU A 135 -14.04 10.81 -6.99
CA GLU A 135 -15.01 11.90 -7.22
C GLU A 135 -16.37 11.40 -7.74
N LEU A 136 -16.39 10.21 -8.36
CA LEU A 136 -17.61 9.51 -8.78
C LEU A 136 -18.18 8.58 -7.68
N GLY A 137 -17.59 8.58 -6.48
CA GLY A 137 -18.02 7.81 -5.33
C GLY A 137 -17.43 6.40 -5.24
N ILE A 138 -16.48 6.05 -6.10
CA ILE A 138 -15.84 4.73 -6.11
C ILE A 138 -14.39 4.85 -5.66
N VAL A 139 -14.09 4.29 -4.49
CA VAL A 139 -12.71 4.20 -3.99
C VAL A 139 -12.05 2.95 -4.54
N PRO A 140 -10.98 3.06 -5.35
CA PRO A 140 -10.30 1.89 -5.91
C PRO A 140 -9.67 1.04 -4.80
N GLU A 141 -9.75 -0.29 -4.91
CA GLU A 141 -9.23 -1.22 -3.90
C GLU A 141 -7.72 -1.04 -3.64
N HIS A 142 -6.97 -0.70 -4.69
CA HIS A 142 -5.53 -0.54 -4.66
C HIS A 142 -5.06 0.91 -4.49
N HIS A 143 -5.96 1.87 -4.23
CA HIS A 143 -5.60 3.30 -4.11
C HIS A 143 -4.49 3.56 -3.07
N ALA A 144 -4.54 2.87 -1.93
CA ALA A 144 -3.50 2.95 -0.90
C ALA A 144 -2.12 2.49 -1.42
N ILE A 145 -2.08 1.46 -2.27
CA ILE A 145 -0.83 0.95 -2.87
C ILE A 145 -0.33 1.90 -3.95
N THR A 146 -1.21 2.45 -4.78
CA THR A 146 -0.84 3.45 -5.79
C THR A 146 -0.21 4.69 -5.14
N LEU A 147 -0.80 5.20 -4.06
CA LEU A 147 -0.21 6.27 -3.25
C LEU A 147 1.11 5.85 -2.61
N ASN A 148 1.19 4.63 -2.06
CA ASN A 148 2.43 4.10 -1.49
C ASN A 148 3.56 4.13 -2.52
N ASN A 149 3.31 3.64 -3.74
CA ASN A 149 4.32 3.58 -4.80
C ASN A 149 4.81 4.98 -5.20
N LEU A 150 3.92 5.97 -5.29
CA LEU A 150 4.32 7.37 -5.53
C LEU A 150 5.14 7.93 -4.36
N GLY A 151 4.75 7.63 -3.12
CA GLY A 151 5.50 8.01 -1.93
C GLY A 151 6.90 7.40 -1.89
N THR A 152 7.02 6.09 -2.15
CA THR A 152 8.30 5.37 -2.26
C THR A 152 9.15 5.93 -3.39
N HIS A 153 8.57 6.26 -4.54
CA HIS A 153 9.31 6.90 -5.64
C HIS A 153 9.93 8.23 -5.20
N TYR A 154 9.18 9.09 -4.51
CA TYR A 154 9.74 10.33 -3.96
C TYR A 154 10.83 10.07 -2.93
N TYR A 155 10.66 9.07 -2.07
CA TYR A 155 11.67 8.69 -1.09
C TYR A 155 12.98 8.24 -1.78
N GLU A 156 12.91 7.30 -2.71
CA GLU A 156 14.08 6.73 -3.41
C GLU A 156 14.80 7.74 -4.31
N THR A 157 14.10 8.75 -4.79
CA THR A 157 14.67 9.89 -5.53
C THR A 157 15.11 11.03 -4.61
N ASN A 158 15.35 10.75 -3.33
CA ASN A 158 15.87 11.66 -2.31
C ASN A 158 15.00 12.91 -2.07
N ARG A 159 13.68 12.75 -2.12
CA ARG A 159 12.68 13.80 -1.87
C ARG A 159 11.72 13.39 -0.74
N PRO A 160 12.22 13.14 0.48
CA PRO A 160 11.40 12.65 1.59
C PRO A 160 10.28 13.63 2.00
N GLU A 161 10.49 14.94 1.82
CA GLU A 161 9.46 15.97 2.07
C GLU A 161 8.24 15.83 1.16
N LYS A 162 8.41 15.32 -0.07
CA LYS A 162 7.28 14.99 -0.97
C LYS A 162 6.68 13.63 -0.63
N ALA A 163 7.49 12.67 -0.21
CA ALA A 163 7.04 11.33 0.14
C ALA A 163 6.09 11.33 1.35
N LEU A 164 6.45 12.07 2.39
CA LEU A 164 5.74 12.05 3.67
C LEU A 164 4.22 12.31 3.55
N PRO A 165 3.73 13.42 2.96
CA PRO A 165 2.29 13.66 2.87
C PRO A 165 1.56 12.61 2.02
N VAL A 166 2.22 12.06 0.99
CA VAL A 166 1.63 11.03 0.12
C VAL A 166 1.50 9.69 0.86
N LEU A 167 2.54 9.29 1.60
CA LEU A 167 2.53 8.07 2.39
C LEU A 167 1.55 8.16 3.58
N LYS A 168 1.40 9.33 4.21
CA LYS A 168 0.37 9.53 5.25
C LYS A 168 -1.03 9.35 4.68
N LYS A 169 -1.29 9.92 3.49
CA LYS A 169 -2.56 9.70 2.78
C LYS A 169 -2.74 8.22 2.41
N ALA A 170 -1.69 7.53 1.96
CA ALA A 170 -1.76 6.09 1.69
C ALA A 170 -2.25 5.30 2.91
N LEU A 171 -1.74 5.64 4.10
CA LEU A 171 -2.09 4.98 5.36
C LEU A 171 -3.58 5.14 5.72
N GLU A 172 -4.18 6.30 5.43
CA GLU A 172 -5.62 6.55 5.65
C GLU A 172 -6.51 5.62 4.80
N TYR A 173 -6.06 5.23 3.61
CA TYR A 173 -6.79 4.31 2.73
C TYR A 173 -6.43 2.83 2.95
N ALA A 174 -5.47 2.52 3.83
CA ALA A 174 -4.99 1.16 4.05
C ALA A 174 -5.98 0.34 4.90
N LYS A 175 -6.79 -0.49 4.23
CA LYS A 175 -7.85 -1.29 4.87
C LYS A 175 -7.40 -2.63 5.46
N THR A 176 -6.24 -3.15 5.05
CA THR A 176 -5.73 -4.45 5.54
C THR A 176 -4.45 -4.25 6.34
N PRO A 177 -4.15 -5.14 7.32
CA PRO A 177 -2.89 -5.08 8.06
C PRO A 177 -1.68 -5.09 7.13
N GLU A 178 -1.65 -5.94 6.10
CA GLU A 178 -0.51 -6.05 5.18
C GLU A 178 -0.22 -4.73 4.46
N LYS A 179 -1.28 -4.05 3.97
CA LYS A 179 -1.15 -2.72 3.34
C LYS A 179 -0.62 -1.69 4.35
N LYS A 180 -1.14 -1.69 5.58
CA LYS A 180 -0.69 -0.79 6.66
C LYS A 180 0.78 -1.00 6.99
N GLY A 181 1.21 -2.26 7.16
CA GLY A 181 2.60 -2.60 7.47
C GLY A 181 3.57 -2.08 6.42
N LEU A 182 3.28 -2.33 5.13
CA LEU A 182 4.11 -1.82 4.03
C LEU A 182 4.23 -0.28 4.03
N ILE A 183 3.12 0.43 4.23
CA ILE A 183 3.11 1.89 4.24
C ILE A 183 3.85 2.44 5.47
N LEU A 184 3.68 1.82 6.63
CA LEU A 184 4.37 2.18 7.87
C LEU A 184 5.89 1.97 7.74
N HIS A 185 6.34 0.91 7.06
CA HIS A 185 7.76 0.74 6.74
C HIS A 185 8.32 1.94 5.96
N ASN A 186 7.64 2.35 4.90
CA ASN A 186 8.08 3.48 4.07
C ASN A 186 8.00 4.82 4.81
N LEU A 187 6.98 5.00 5.65
CA LEU A 187 6.89 6.16 6.55
C LEU A 187 8.06 6.18 7.54
N ALA A 188 8.44 5.04 8.10
CA ALA A 188 9.55 4.97 9.04
C ALA A 188 10.87 5.45 8.43
N LEU A 189 11.17 4.98 7.22
CA LEU A 189 12.35 5.43 6.47
C LEU A 189 12.28 6.92 6.14
N THR A 190 11.11 7.39 5.70
CA THR A 190 10.88 8.80 5.35
C THR A 190 11.07 9.71 6.57
N TYR A 191 10.48 9.35 7.73
CA TYR A 191 10.67 10.10 8.96
C TYR A 191 12.13 10.10 9.43
N ALA A 192 12.84 8.98 9.27
CA ALA A 192 14.24 8.89 9.66
C ALA A 192 15.13 9.83 8.83
N ASP A 193 14.92 9.92 7.51
CA ASP A 193 15.64 10.86 6.64
C ASP A 193 15.30 12.33 6.92
N LEU A 194 14.10 12.60 7.44
CA LEU A 194 13.68 13.93 7.91
C LEU A 194 14.16 14.25 9.34
N GLY A 195 14.87 13.33 10.00
CA GLY A 195 15.33 13.49 11.39
C GLY A 195 14.24 13.34 12.46
N MET A 196 13.03 12.92 12.07
CA MET A 196 11.88 12.66 12.95
C MET A 196 12.00 11.28 13.59
N LYS A 197 12.95 11.16 14.52
CA LYS A 197 13.38 9.88 15.07
C LYS A 197 12.29 9.10 15.83
N GLN A 198 11.46 9.76 16.61
CA GLN A 198 10.44 9.06 17.42
C GLN A 198 9.41 8.39 16.51
N GLU A 199 8.95 9.14 15.50
CA GLU A 199 7.99 8.70 14.50
C GLU A 199 8.55 7.60 13.61
N ALA A 200 9.84 7.69 13.26
CA ALA A 200 10.54 6.65 12.52
C ALA A 200 10.54 5.31 13.27
N VAL A 201 10.94 5.32 14.55
CA VAL A 201 10.96 4.12 15.38
C VAL A 201 9.56 3.57 15.59
N ASP A 202 8.58 4.41 15.94
CA ASP A 202 7.19 3.99 16.12
C ASP A 202 6.61 3.32 14.86
N CYS A 203 6.82 3.92 13.69
CA CYS A 203 6.33 3.37 12.43
C CYS A 203 7.00 2.02 12.09
N MET A 204 8.33 1.89 12.29
CA MET A 204 9.03 0.63 11.99
C MET A 204 8.62 -0.48 12.94
N VAL A 205 8.47 -0.17 14.24
CA VAL A 205 8.01 -1.14 15.24
C VAL A 205 6.62 -1.66 14.88
N LYS A 206 5.67 -0.76 14.58
CA LYS A 206 4.32 -1.15 14.15
C LYS A 206 4.34 -1.99 12.88
N SER A 207 5.14 -1.59 11.88
CA SER A 207 5.29 -2.34 10.63
C SER A 207 5.74 -3.78 10.87
N ILE A 208 6.81 -3.98 11.64
CA ILE A 208 7.35 -5.31 11.94
C ILE A 208 6.36 -6.13 12.77
N CYS A 209 5.73 -5.54 13.77
CA CYS A 209 4.73 -6.22 14.60
C CYS A 209 3.50 -6.67 13.78
N ILE A 210 3.02 -5.84 12.85
CA ILE A 210 1.96 -6.23 11.89
C ILE A 210 2.42 -7.42 11.05
N HIS A 211 3.61 -7.35 10.46
CA HIS A 211 4.12 -8.44 9.63
C HIS A 211 4.27 -9.73 10.45
N TYR A 212 4.80 -9.63 11.67
CA TYR A 212 4.93 -10.74 12.62
C TYR A 212 3.57 -11.39 12.93
N SER A 213 2.52 -10.59 13.14
CA SER A 213 1.18 -11.09 13.45
C SER A 213 0.48 -11.78 12.28
N THR A 214 0.83 -11.46 11.03
CA THR A 214 0.11 -11.91 9.82
C THR A 214 0.79 -13.06 9.07
N LYS A 215 2.08 -13.30 9.28
CA LYS A 215 2.90 -14.28 8.52
C LYS A 215 3.47 -15.40 9.40
N HIS A 216 2.73 -15.80 10.44
CA HIS A 216 3.16 -16.70 11.53
C HIS A 216 3.32 -18.17 11.11
N ASP A 217 4.21 -18.45 10.16
CA ASP A 217 4.98 -19.70 10.16
C ASP A 217 6.41 -19.32 10.59
N PHE A 218 6.74 -19.65 11.83
CA PHE A 218 7.93 -19.29 12.61
C PHE A 218 9.20 -18.83 11.84
N GLY A 219 9.70 -17.67 12.28
CA GLY A 219 11.01 -17.69 12.93
C GLY A 219 12.22 -17.42 12.06
N ASN A 220 12.22 -16.33 11.29
CA ASN A 220 13.50 -15.72 10.97
C ASN A 220 13.56 -14.28 11.45
N VAL A 221 14.15 -14.08 12.64
CA VAL A 221 14.52 -12.74 13.15
C VAL A 221 15.36 -11.98 12.12
N SER A 222 16.16 -12.71 11.32
CA SER A 222 16.94 -12.14 10.24
C SER A 222 16.11 -11.46 9.16
N LEU A 223 14.80 -11.73 9.08
CA LEU A 223 13.92 -11.00 8.15
C LEU A 223 13.80 -9.52 8.54
N TYR A 224 13.90 -9.21 9.83
CA TYR A 224 13.71 -7.87 10.36
C TYR A 224 15.02 -7.15 10.67
N ASP A 225 16.15 -7.88 10.76
CA ASP A 225 17.45 -7.31 11.10
C ASP A 225 17.85 -6.16 10.19
N ASP A 226 17.73 -6.31 8.87
CA ASP A 226 18.07 -5.25 7.92
C ASP A 226 17.27 -3.96 8.18
N ALA A 227 15.96 -4.09 8.46
CA ALA A 227 15.10 -2.94 8.72
C ALA A 227 15.40 -2.29 10.08
N ILE A 228 15.64 -3.11 11.11
CA ILE A 228 16.01 -2.67 12.45
C ILE A 228 17.35 -1.93 12.40
N GLU A 229 18.37 -2.54 11.81
CA GLU A 229 19.72 -1.96 11.70
C GLU A 229 19.72 -0.69 10.86
N ARG A 230 18.95 -0.66 9.77
CA ARG A 230 18.76 0.55 8.97
C ARG A 230 18.18 1.69 9.80
N ILE A 231 17.13 1.45 10.57
CA ILE A 231 16.54 2.49 11.43
C ILE A 231 17.50 2.93 12.53
N ILE A 232 18.20 2.00 13.20
CA ILE A 232 19.22 2.35 14.19
C ILE A 232 20.30 3.25 13.57
N LYS A 233 20.78 2.90 12.36
CA LYS A 233 21.79 3.68 11.65
C LYS A 233 21.29 5.07 11.26
N MET A 234 20.08 5.18 10.72
CA MET A 234 19.52 6.47 10.27
C MET A 234 19.21 7.39 11.46
N THR A 235 18.65 6.83 12.53
CA THR A 235 18.30 7.59 13.75
C THR A 235 19.50 7.86 14.67
N LYS A 236 20.60 7.12 14.49
CA LYS A 236 21.83 7.16 15.29
C LYS A 236 21.58 6.94 16.79
N ASP A 237 20.58 6.14 17.12
CA ASP A 237 20.28 5.76 18.50
C ASP A 237 19.81 4.30 18.59
N PRO A 238 20.65 3.42 19.14
CA PRO A 238 20.29 2.03 19.33
C PRO A 238 19.38 1.83 20.55
N TYR A 239 19.25 2.76 21.49
CA TYR A 239 18.51 2.53 22.74
C TYR A 239 17.06 3.04 22.66
N THR A 240 16.31 2.46 21.73
CA THR A 240 14.91 2.81 21.44
C THR A 240 14.03 1.57 21.34
N ASP A 241 12.72 1.74 21.13
CA ASP A 241 11.80 0.61 20.96
C ASP A 241 12.14 -0.30 19.76
N ILE A 242 12.90 0.18 18.78
CA ILE A 242 13.36 -0.69 17.68
C ILE A 242 14.34 -1.77 18.17
N TYR A 243 15.14 -1.45 19.19
CA TYR A 243 16.08 -2.40 19.78
C TYR A 243 15.40 -3.26 20.86
N ALA A 244 14.44 -2.68 21.58
CA ALA A 244 13.54 -3.47 22.44
C ALA A 244 12.80 -4.55 21.62
N LEU A 245 12.34 -4.20 20.41
CA LEU A 245 11.77 -5.14 19.45
C LEU A 245 12.77 -6.23 19.04
N LYS A 246 14.02 -5.87 18.72
CA LYS A 246 15.08 -6.86 18.44
C LYS A 246 15.26 -7.83 19.60
N VAL A 247 15.37 -7.32 20.83
CA VAL A 247 15.47 -8.14 22.05
C VAL A 247 14.30 -9.10 22.20
N ALA A 248 13.07 -8.64 21.96
CA ALA A 248 11.87 -9.49 22.01
C ALA A 248 11.91 -10.63 20.98
N LEU A 249 12.32 -10.32 19.74
CA LEU A 249 12.44 -11.30 18.66
C LEU A 249 13.52 -12.35 18.98
N GLU A 250 14.70 -11.94 19.44
CA GLU A 250 15.79 -12.85 19.84
C GLU A 250 15.39 -13.75 21.02
N LEU A 251 14.63 -13.22 21.97
CA LEU A 251 14.11 -13.98 23.11
C LEU A 251 13.12 -15.06 22.66
N VAL A 252 12.21 -14.73 21.74
CA VAL A 252 11.24 -15.69 21.18
C VAL A 252 11.93 -16.77 20.37
N SER A 253 12.97 -16.42 19.62
CA SER A 253 13.78 -17.38 18.86
C SER A 253 14.75 -18.19 19.71
N GLY A 254 14.89 -17.88 21.00
CA GLY A 254 15.74 -18.61 21.94
C GLY A 254 17.23 -18.24 21.86
N ASN A 255 17.60 -17.23 21.08
CA ASN A 255 18.97 -16.74 20.92
C ASN A 255 19.43 -15.86 22.09
N LEU A 256 18.49 -15.33 22.89
CA LEU A 256 18.75 -14.49 24.05
C LEU A 256 18.08 -15.06 25.29
N ASN A 257 18.74 -14.96 26.45
CA ASN A 257 18.12 -15.40 27.71
C ASN A 257 17.41 -14.24 28.44
N VAL A 258 16.56 -14.58 29.41
CA VAL A 258 15.68 -13.61 30.10
C VAL A 258 16.48 -12.57 30.90
N GLU A 259 17.58 -12.97 31.53
CA GLU A 259 18.38 -12.05 32.35
C GLU A 259 19.21 -11.10 31.48
N GLU A 260 19.79 -11.60 30.39
CA GLU A 260 20.43 -10.75 29.36
C GLU A 260 19.44 -9.75 28.75
N ALA A 261 18.23 -10.21 28.40
CA ALA A 261 17.18 -9.34 27.87
C ALA A 261 16.81 -8.21 28.85
N LYS A 262 16.71 -8.50 30.15
CA LYS A 262 16.45 -7.49 31.19
C LYS A 262 17.58 -6.46 31.26
N GLU A 263 18.83 -6.89 31.29
CA GLU A 263 19.99 -5.99 31.38
C GLU A 263 20.10 -5.07 30.14
N ILE A 264 19.73 -5.57 28.96
CA ILE A 264 19.66 -4.75 27.76
C ILE A 264 18.52 -3.73 27.85
N LEU A 265 17.30 -4.19 28.17
CA LEU A 265 16.12 -3.32 28.19
C LEU A 265 16.21 -2.20 29.24
N LYS A 266 16.89 -2.42 30.38
CA LYS A 266 17.14 -1.39 31.40
C LYS A 266 17.95 -0.19 30.89
N GLN A 267 18.65 -0.33 29.76
CA GLN A 267 19.41 0.77 29.15
C GLN A 267 18.51 1.70 28.31
N ILE A 268 17.24 1.32 28.07
CA ILE A 268 16.29 2.06 27.26
C ILE A 268 15.39 2.91 28.18
N ASP A 269 15.19 4.17 27.83
CA ASP A 269 14.31 5.09 28.58
C ASP A 269 12.83 4.65 28.50
N GLU A 270 12.35 4.01 29.56
CA GLU A 270 10.99 3.48 29.69
C GLU A 270 9.89 4.55 29.60
N GLN A 271 10.19 5.81 29.94
CA GLN A 271 9.20 6.88 29.85
C GLN A 271 8.95 7.29 28.39
N LYS A 272 9.96 7.09 27.54
CA LYS A 272 9.94 7.46 26.13
C LYS A 272 9.59 6.30 25.21
N TRP A 273 9.88 5.07 25.63
CA TRP A 273 9.84 3.87 24.80
C TRP A 273 8.91 2.81 25.42
N PRO A 274 7.59 2.86 25.10
CA PRO A 274 6.58 2.04 25.75
C PRO A 274 6.71 0.53 25.51
N LEU A 275 7.27 0.09 24.37
CA LEU A 275 7.48 -1.34 24.15
C LEU A 275 8.57 -1.87 25.10
N ALA A 276 9.67 -1.14 25.28
CA ALA A 276 10.72 -1.48 26.24
C ALA A 276 10.18 -1.60 27.67
N ALA A 277 9.40 -0.61 28.13
CA ALA A 277 8.77 -0.62 29.45
C ALA A 277 7.84 -1.83 29.64
N THR A 278 7.09 -2.18 28.60
CA THR A 278 6.17 -3.32 28.63
C THR A 278 6.91 -4.65 28.69
N LEU A 279 7.97 -4.81 27.90
CA LEU A 279 8.81 -6.00 27.93
C LEU A 279 9.46 -6.17 29.30
N LEU A 280 10.05 -5.12 29.89
CA LEU A 280 10.60 -5.18 31.25
C LEU A 280 9.56 -5.60 32.29
N THR A 281 8.35 -5.06 32.19
CA THR A 281 7.23 -5.43 33.08
C THR A 281 6.93 -6.93 32.99
N ILE A 282 6.85 -7.48 31.77
CA ILE A 282 6.59 -8.90 31.54
C ILE A 282 7.72 -9.78 32.09
N LEU A 283 8.97 -9.40 31.84
CA LEU A 283 10.15 -10.16 32.29
C LEU A 283 10.28 -10.16 33.83
N ASN A 284 9.78 -9.13 34.51
CA ASN A 284 9.87 -8.98 35.97
C ASN A 284 8.66 -9.54 36.72
N THR A 285 7.44 -9.22 36.28
CA THR A 285 6.21 -9.48 37.05
C THR A 285 5.40 -10.66 36.52
N LYS A 286 5.73 -11.17 35.32
CA LYS A 286 4.96 -12.19 34.59
C LYS A 286 3.50 -11.80 34.31
N ALA A 287 3.10 -10.56 34.57
CA ALA A 287 1.79 -10.02 34.24
C ALA A 287 1.85 -9.34 32.86
N CYS A 288 0.85 -9.58 32.01
CA CYS A 288 0.79 -8.95 30.69
C CYS A 288 0.09 -7.60 30.72
N CYS A 289 0.62 -6.71 29.87
CA CYS A 289 -0.08 -5.68 29.11
C CYS A 289 -0.25 -4.32 29.83
N ASN A 290 0.57 -3.33 29.43
CA ASN A 290 0.35 -1.91 29.73
C ASN A 290 -0.46 -1.25 28.60
N ALA A 291 -1.36 -0.33 28.94
CA ALA A 291 -2.26 0.36 27.99
C ALA A 291 -1.55 1.20 26.91
N SER A 292 -0.27 1.53 27.10
CA SER A 292 0.51 2.41 26.20
C SER A 292 1.26 1.67 25.10
N THR A 293 1.18 0.35 25.03
CA THR A 293 1.92 -0.45 24.03
C THR A 293 1.21 -0.42 22.67
N PRO A 294 1.92 -0.35 21.53
CA PRO A 294 1.30 -0.50 20.22
C PRO A 294 0.50 -1.80 20.13
N GLU A 295 -0.78 -1.71 19.80
CA GLU A 295 -1.69 -2.86 19.71
C GLU A 295 -1.19 -3.89 18.69
N GLU A 296 -0.51 -3.42 17.64
CA GLU A 296 0.13 -4.24 16.62
C GLU A 296 1.10 -5.27 17.22
N CYS A 297 1.76 -4.94 18.33
CA CYS A 297 2.78 -5.78 18.97
C CYS A 297 2.21 -6.80 19.95
N ASN A 298 0.88 -6.84 20.17
CA ASN A 298 0.24 -7.75 21.13
C ASN A 298 0.60 -9.22 20.89
N ARG A 299 0.71 -9.65 19.63
CA ARG A 299 1.08 -11.04 19.30
C ARG A 299 2.50 -11.38 19.76
N LEU A 300 3.47 -10.53 19.43
CA LEU A 300 4.87 -10.70 19.86
C LEU A 300 4.99 -10.71 21.39
N ILE A 301 4.26 -9.81 22.05
CA ILE A 301 4.22 -9.70 23.51
C ILE A 301 3.70 -10.99 24.16
N GLN A 302 2.64 -11.59 23.60
CA GLN A 302 2.11 -12.88 24.07
C GLN A 302 3.12 -14.01 23.89
N ASP A 303 3.83 -14.05 22.77
CA ASP A 303 4.85 -15.07 22.49
C ASP A 303 6.04 -14.92 23.45
N VAL A 304 6.48 -13.69 23.75
CA VAL A 304 7.48 -13.40 24.80
C VAL A 304 7.02 -13.89 26.17
N ALA A 305 5.79 -13.55 26.58
CA ALA A 305 5.24 -13.97 27.88
C ALA A 305 5.16 -15.50 28.01
N SER A 306 4.87 -16.19 26.91
CA SER A 306 4.83 -17.65 26.83
C SER A 306 6.23 -18.25 27.05
N VAL A 307 7.27 -17.71 26.41
CA VAL A 307 8.67 -18.15 26.60
C VAL A 307 9.11 -17.99 28.05
N VAL A 308 8.77 -16.86 28.69
CA VAL A 308 9.10 -16.60 30.10
C VAL A 308 8.41 -17.59 31.02
N SER A 309 7.14 -17.93 30.73
CA SER A 309 6.37 -18.88 31.52
C SER A 309 6.94 -20.30 31.45
N ILE A 310 7.29 -20.78 30.25
CA ILE A 310 7.84 -22.14 30.01
C ILE A 310 9.19 -22.33 30.72
N LYS A 311 10.11 -21.36 30.63
CA LYS A 311 11.45 -21.46 31.25
C LYS A 311 11.43 -21.51 32.79
N THR A 312 10.29 -21.25 33.43
CA THR A 312 10.14 -21.33 34.90
C THR A 312 9.59 -22.66 35.40
N GLN A 313 9.15 -23.55 34.50
CA GLN A 313 8.60 -24.88 34.85
C GLN A 313 9.62 -26.03 34.72
N THR A 314 10.81 -25.79 34.18
CA THR A 314 11.91 -26.78 34.20
C THR A 314 12.64 -26.74 35.55
N PRO A 315 12.51 -27.78 36.41
CA PRO A 315 13.30 -27.84 37.63
C PRO A 315 14.77 -27.99 37.24
N ARG A 316 15.66 -27.17 37.83
CA ARG A 316 17.10 -27.44 37.80
C ARG A 316 17.31 -28.85 38.37
N ARG A 317 17.66 -29.80 37.50
CA ARG A 317 18.22 -31.11 37.90
C ARG A 317 19.72 -31.00 37.98
#